data_AF-A0A523HQS6-F1
#
_entry.id   AF-A0A523HQS6-F1
#
_cell.length_a   1.000
_cell.length_b   1.000
_cell.length_c   1.000
_cell.angle_alpha   90.00
_cell.angle_beta   90.00
_cell.angle_gamma   90.00
#
_symmetry.space_group_name_H-M   'P 1'
#
loop_
_entity.id
_entity.type
_entity.pdbx_description
1 polymer ?
#
loop_
_entity_poly.entity_id
_entity_poly.type
_entity_poly.pdbx_seq_one_letter_code
_entity_poly.pdbx_strand_id
1 'polypeptide(L)'
;MSEIVNRTAEVAAQWHQHLVWIRMNVAYIKAELPHLLDNGHEVSDIEDLLASFASVFEHFCGSEFDLFVAARASEVKESEKQALIGKLHRTRECFRAWVHDYHGVVQRRRAAGGPSLPLVLLQGCGAELLKAHTCFVEVIEAYVQEIESSSNDPMKHF
;
A
#
# COMPACT_ATOMS: atom_id res chain seq x y z
N MET A 1 -21.99 -1.79 -16.05
CA MET A 1 -21.90 -2.54 -14.78
C MET A 1 -20.63 -3.41 -14.66
N SER A 2 -19.88 -3.72 -15.74
CA SER A 2 -18.61 -4.49 -15.68
C SER A 2 -17.31 -3.65 -15.71
N GLU A 3 -17.41 -2.36 -16.02
CA GLU A 3 -16.24 -1.51 -16.30
C GLU A 3 -15.43 -1.18 -15.04
N ILE A 4 -16.10 -1.07 -13.88
CA ILE A 4 -15.46 -0.83 -12.58
C ILE A 4 -14.71 -2.07 -12.10
N VAL A 5 -15.32 -3.26 -12.19
CA VAL A 5 -14.63 -4.53 -11.90
C VAL A 5 -13.40 -4.70 -12.77
N ASN A 6 -13.50 -4.39 -14.07
CA ASN A 6 -12.36 -4.46 -14.97
C ASN A 6 -11.29 -3.43 -14.60
N ARG A 7 -11.66 -2.19 -14.26
CA ARG A 7 -10.71 -1.16 -13.80
C ARG A 7 -10.07 -1.49 -12.46
N THR A 8 -10.84 -1.88 -11.45
CA THR A 8 -10.32 -2.26 -10.14
C THR A 8 -9.48 -3.54 -10.24
N ALA A 9 -9.82 -4.49 -11.12
CA ALA A 9 -9.00 -5.68 -11.37
C ALA A 9 -7.72 -5.36 -12.15
N GLU A 10 -7.77 -4.48 -13.16
CA GLU A 10 -6.59 -4.00 -13.89
C GLU A 10 -5.64 -3.24 -12.95
N VAL A 11 -6.17 -2.37 -12.10
CA VAL A 11 -5.42 -1.65 -11.07
C VAL A 11 -4.90 -2.62 -10.02
N ALA A 12 -5.68 -3.61 -9.59
CA ALA A 12 -5.22 -4.65 -8.68
C ALA A 12 -4.13 -5.53 -9.31
N ALA A 13 -4.15 -5.76 -10.62
CA ALA A 13 -3.10 -6.48 -11.34
C ALA A 13 -1.81 -5.66 -11.44
N GLN A 14 -1.91 -4.36 -11.75
CA GLN A 14 -0.77 -3.43 -11.71
C GLN A 14 -0.21 -3.31 -10.28
N TRP A 15 -1.08 -3.24 -9.29
CA TRP A 15 -0.72 -3.28 -7.87
C TRP A 15 0.02 -4.56 -7.50
N HIS A 16 -0.45 -5.72 -7.97
CA HIS A 16 0.23 -6.99 -7.75
C HIS A 16 1.66 -7.00 -8.34
N GLN A 17 1.89 -6.33 -9.47
CA GLN A 17 3.24 -6.17 -10.04
C GLN A 17 4.14 -5.34 -9.12
N HIS A 18 3.64 -4.22 -8.56
CA HIS A 18 4.39 -3.42 -7.59
C HIS A 18 4.71 -4.22 -6.32
N LEU A 19 3.75 -4.98 -5.79
CA LEU A 19 3.97 -5.87 -4.64
C LEU A 19 5.06 -6.92 -4.90
N VAL A 20 5.01 -7.57 -6.07
CA VAL A 20 6.02 -8.56 -6.48
C VAL A 20 7.40 -7.91 -6.59
N TRP A 21 7.48 -6.74 -7.22
CA TRP A 21 8.72 -5.97 -7.35
C TRP A 21 9.32 -5.62 -5.99
N ILE A 22 8.49 -5.15 -5.05
CA ILE A 22 8.93 -4.81 -3.71
C ILE A 22 9.44 -6.05 -2.96
N ARG A 23 8.74 -7.20 -3.03
CA ARG A 23 9.21 -8.44 -2.40
C ARG A 23 10.54 -8.92 -2.98
N MET A 24 10.72 -8.81 -4.30
CA MET A 24 11.99 -9.17 -4.95
C MET A 24 13.14 -8.28 -4.45
N ASN A 25 12.94 -6.97 -4.35
CA ASN A 25 13.98 -6.06 -3.87
C ASN A 25 14.29 -6.27 -2.38
N VAL A 26 13.28 -6.47 -1.54
CA VAL A 26 13.49 -6.82 -0.12
C VAL A 26 14.24 -8.13 0.03
N ALA A 27 13.94 -9.14 -0.80
CA ALA A 27 14.68 -10.40 -0.81
C ALA A 27 16.14 -10.20 -1.27
N TYR A 28 16.37 -9.37 -2.28
CA TYR A 28 17.73 -9.02 -2.75
C TYR A 28 18.52 -8.34 -1.63
N ILE A 29 17.93 -7.36 -0.94
CA ILE A 29 18.59 -6.66 0.18
C ILE A 29 18.93 -7.64 1.30
N LYS A 30 17.99 -8.55 1.67
CA LYS A 30 18.25 -9.61 2.66
C LYS A 30 19.41 -10.52 2.26
N ALA A 31 19.50 -10.87 0.99
CA ALA A 31 20.58 -11.71 0.47
C ALA A 31 21.94 -11.00 0.46
N GLU A 32 21.96 -9.67 0.38
CA GLU A 32 23.17 -8.85 0.36
C GLU A 32 23.73 -8.57 1.77
N LEU A 33 22.90 -8.65 2.82
CA LEU A 33 23.31 -8.37 4.21
C LEU A 33 24.57 -9.14 4.66
N PRO A 34 24.70 -10.46 4.43
CA PRO A 34 25.90 -11.19 4.84
C PRO A 34 27.16 -10.66 4.15
N HIS A 35 27.07 -10.32 2.86
CA HIS A 35 28.21 -9.77 2.12
C HIS A 35 28.63 -8.39 2.67
N LEU A 36 27.68 -7.54 3.03
CA LEU A 36 27.97 -6.24 3.64
C LEU A 36 28.63 -6.41 5.00
N LEU A 37 28.14 -7.34 5.82
CA LEU A 37 28.71 -7.65 7.12
C LEU A 37 30.13 -8.20 7.00
N ASP A 38 30.38 -9.11 6.05
CA ASP A 38 31.72 -9.68 5.77
C ASP A 38 32.74 -8.61 5.32
N ASN A 39 32.26 -7.52 4.72
CA ASN A 39 33.09 -6.36 4.31
C ASN A 39 33.21 -5.28 5.40
N GLY A 40 32.72 -5.55 6.63
CA GLY A 40 32.84 -4.63 7.76
C GLY A 40 31.84 -3.48 7.76
N HIS A 41 30.76 -3.57 6.98
CA HIS A 41 29.66 -2.60 7.05
C HIS A 41 28.72 -2.89 8.22
N GLU A 42 28.25 -1.83 8.88
CA GLU A 42 27.19 -1.93 9.89
C GLU A 42 25.83 -2.14 9.22
N VAL A 43 25.10 -3.19 9.63
CA VAL A 43 23.84 -3.62 8.98
C VAL A 43 22.63 -3.77 9.89
N SER A 44 22.81 -3.65 11.21
CA SER A 44 21.74 -3.78 12.23
C SER A 44 20.51 -2.93 11.90
N ASP A 45 20.76 -1.72 11.44
CA ASP A 45 19.75 -0.74 11.05
C ASP A 45 18.90 -1.19 9.85
N ILE A 46 19.52 -1.91 8.91
CA ILE A 46 18.87 -2.45 7.73
C ILE A 46 18.05 -3.66 8.13
N GLU A 47 18.56 -4.49 9.06
CA GLU A 47 17.83 -5.62 9.63
C GLU A 47 16.55 -5.16 10.36
N ASP A 48 16.64 -4.12 11.20
CA ASP A 48 15.49 -3.52 11.89
C ASP A 48 14.43 -3.00 10.90
N LEU A 49 14.88 -2.33 9.83
CA LEU A 49 14.02 -1.83 8.76
C LEU A 49 13.35 -2.97 8.00
N LEU A 50 14.08 -4.04 7.68
CA LEU A 50 13.55 -5.21 6.98
C LEU A 50 12.54 -5.99 7.84
N ALA A 51 12.78 -6.10 9.14
CA ALA A 51 11.84 -6.70 10.09
C ALA A 51 10.53 -5.88 10.15
N SER A 52 10.65 -4.56 10.25
CA SER A 52 9.50 -3.64 10.23
C SER A 52 8.74 -3.71 8.90
N PHE A 53 9.46 -3.82 7.78
CA PHE A 53 8.87 -3.88 6.45
C PHE A 53 7.95 -5.10 6.27
N ALA A 54 8.33 -6.27 6.78
CA ALA A 54 7.56 -7.50 6.58
C ALA A 54 6.17 -7.46 7.24
N SER A 55 6.11 -7.04 8.51
CA SER A 55 4.84 -6.91 9.26
C SER A 55 3.91 -5.88 8.61
N VAL A 56 4.47 -4.76 8.17
CA VAL A 56 3.72 -3.73 7.46
C VAL A 56 3.19 -4.24 6.13
N PHE A 57 4.04 -4.90 5.35
CA PHE A 57 3.65 -5.41 4.03
C PHE A 57 2.48 -6.39 4.12
N GLU A 58 2.47 -7.25 5.14
CA GLU A 58 1.36 -8.16 5.42
C GLU A 58 0.08 -7.41 5.82
N HIS A 59 0.18 -6.45 6.74
CA HIS A 59 -0.94 -5.60 7.14
C HIS A 59 -1.54 -4.82 5.97
N PHE A 60 -0.68 -4.32 5.09
CA PHE A 60 -1.03 -3.58 3.88
C PHE A 60 -1.82 -4.44 2.90
N CYS A 61 -1.26 -5.61 2.56
CA CYS A 61 -1.94 -6.56 1.67
C CYS A 61 -3.31 -7.00 2.24
N GLY A 62 -3.38 -7.24 3.55
CA GLY A 62 -4.63 -7.59 4.22
C GLY A 62 -5.68 -6.49 4.13
N SER A 63 -5.30 -5.24 4.42
CA SER A 63 -6.22 -4.09 4.41
C SER A 63 -6.77 -3.79 3.02
N GLU A 64 -5.93 -3.86 1.98
CA GLU A 64 -6.36 -3.61 0.60
C GLU A 64 -7.18 -4.77 0.02
N PHE A 65 -6.85 -6.01 0.37
CA PHE A 65 -7.68 -7.17 0.04
C PHE A 65 -9.07 -7.05 0.66
N ASP A 66 -9.14 -6.67 1.94
CA ASP A 66 -10.38 -6.43 2.66
C ASP A 66 -11.24 -5.33 2.01
N LEU A 67 -10.58 -4.28 1.52
CA LEU A 67 -11.24 -3.17 0.82
C LEU A 67 -11.76 -3.60 -0.56
N PHE A 68 -10.99 -4.39 -1.30
CA PHE A 68 -11.42 -4.98 -2.57
C PHE A 68 -12.65 -5.88 -2.40
N VAL A 69 -12.65 -6.76 -1.40
CA VAL A 69 -13.79 -7.64 -1.10
C VAL A 69 -15.03 -6.82 -0.74
N ALA A 70 -14.87 -5.76 0.05
CA ALA A 70 -15.96 -4.87 0.39
C ALA A 70 -16.52 -4.12 -0.83
N ALA A 71 -15.66 -3.65 -1.73
CA ALA A 71 -16.07 -3.01 -2.98
C ALA A 71 -16.89 -3.97 -3.86
N ARG A 72 -16.47 -5.24 -3.94
CA ARG A 72 -17.24 -6.28 -4.64
C ARG A 72 -18.58 -6.59 -3.97
N ALA A 73 -18.62 -6.61 -2.64
CA ALA A 73 -19.87 -6.83 -1.92
C ALA A 73 -20.87 -5.68 -2.13
N SER A 74 -20.41 -4.42 -2.16
CA SER A 74 -21.28 -3.25 -2.36
C SER A 74 -21.88 -3.15 -3.76
N GLU A 75 -21.27 -3.75 -4.78
CA GLU A 75 -21.88 -3.87 -6.11
C GLU A 75 -23.09 -4.82 -6.12
N VAL A 76 -23.09 -5.82 -5.23
CA VAL A 76 -24.16 -6.83 -5.14
C VAL A 76 -25.26 -6.38 -4.17
N LYS A 77 -24.89 -5.63 -3.12
CA LYS A 77 -25.80 -5.25 -2.04
C LYS A 77 -25.61 -3.78 -1.64
N GLU A 78 -26.67 -2.99 -1.85
CA GLU A 78 -26.73 -1.58 -1.46
C GLU A 78 -26.41 -1.35 0.04
N SER A 79 -26.83 -2.28 0.90
CA SER A 79 -26.59 -2.20 2.35
C SER A 79 -25.12 -2.29 2.76
N GLU A 80 -24.23 -2.76 1.88
CA GLU A 80 -22.80 -2.91 2.15
C GLU A 80 -21.98 -1.64 1.82
N LYS A 81 -22.58 -0.64 1.17
CA LYS A 81 -21.90 0.60 0.77
C LYS A 81 -21.32 1.39 1.93
N GLN A 82 -22.03 1.45 3.06
CA GLN A 82 -21.53 2.12 4.27
C GLN A 82 -20.35 1.36 4.91
N ALA A 83 -20.34 0.03 4.82
CA ALA A 83 -19.23 -0.79 5.28
C ALA A 83 -17.97 -0.58 4.43
N LEU A 84 -18.14 -0.41 3.10
CA LEU A 84 -17.07 -0.02 2.18
C LEU A 84 -16.46 1.34 2.56
N ILE A 85 -17.30 2.37 2.77
CA ILE A 85 -16.84 3.72 3.16
C ILE A 85 -16.02 3.67 4.45
N GLY A 86 -16.53 2.97 5.47
CA GLY A 86 -15.80 2.80 6.74
C GLY A 86 -14.46 2.05 6.58
N LYS A 87 -14.39 1.05 5.70
CA LYS A 87 -13.14 0.34 5.39
C LYS A 87 -12.16 1.21 4.60
N LEU A 88 -12.63 2.04 3.68
CA LEU A 88 -11.81 2.99 2.93
C LEU A 88 -11.12 3.99 3.87
N HIS A 89 -11.88 4.57 4.81
CA HIS A 89 -11.31 5.50 5.81
C HIS A 89 -10.22 4.85 6.67
N ARG A 90 -10.48 3.66 7.22
CA ARG A 90 -9.48 2.94 8.03
C ARG A 90 -8.21 2.63 7.24
N THR A 91 -8.36 2.19 6.00
CA THR A 91 -7.22 1.87 5.12
C THR A 91 -6.34 3.11 4.86
N ARG A 92 -6.96 4.28 4.66
CA ARG A 92 -6.23 5.57 4.53
C ARG A 92 -5.49 5.97 5.80
N GLU A 93 -6.10 5.79 6.97
CA GLU A 93 -5.51 6.17 8.26
C GLU A 93 -4.31 5.30 8.62
N CYS A 94 -4.46 3.97 8.52
CA CYS A 94 -3.39 3.00 8.75
C CYS A 94 -2.15 3.33 7.91
N PHE A 95 -2.38 3.67 6.64
CA PHE A 95 -1.30 3.95 5.72
C PHE A 95 -0.57 5.27 6.01
N ARG A 96 -1.28 6.35 6.39
CA ARG A 96 -0.64 7.62 6.78
C ARG A 96 0.28 7.48 7.98
N ALA A 97 -0.16 6.73 9.00
CA ALA A 97 0.66 6.47 10.19
C ALA A 97 1.95 5.74 9.81
N TRP A 98 1.85 4.73 8.94
CA TRP A 98 3.03 4.02 8.46
C TRP A 98 3.99 4.90 7.64
N VAL A 99 3.51 5.70 6.70
CA VAL A 99 4.38 6.60 5.91
C VAL A 99 5.16 7.52 6.85
N HIS A 100 4.49 8.07 7.86
CA HIS A 100 5.12 8.93 8.85
C HIS A 100 6.23 8.19 9.62
N ASP A 101 5.95 6.98 10.10
CA ASP A 101 6.89 6.20 10.91
C ASP A 101 8.07 5.67 10.07
N TYR A 102 7.79 5.12 8.89
CA TYR A 102 8.79 4.63 7.96
C TYR A 102 9.70 5.77 7.47
N HIS A 103 9.11 6.89 7.05
CA HIS A 103 9.87 8.06 6.64
C HIS A 103 10.72 8.61 7.80
N GLY A 104 10.18 8.65 9.02
CA GLY A 104 10.90 9.07 10.21
C GLY A 104 12.11 8.18 10.52
N VAL A 105 11.98 6.85 10.41
CA VAL A 105 13.11 5.93 10.57
C VAL A 105 14.16 6.16 9.48
N VAL A 106 13.74 6.21 8.21
CA VAL A 106 14.63 6.41 7.07
C VAL A 106 15.39 7.74 7.13
N GLN A 107 14.73 8.84 7.48
CA GLN A 107 15.36 10.17 7.60
C GLN A 107 16.38 10.22 8.74
N ARG A 108 16.05 9.65 9.91
CA ARG A 108 16.98 9.54 11.04
C ARG A 108 18.26 8.80 10.65
N ARG A 109 18.14 7.73 9.86
CA ARG A 109 19.29 6.95 9.37
C ARG A 109 20.14 7.70 8.35
N ARG A 110 19.50 8.41 7.41
CA ARG A 110 20.22 9.26 6.45
C ARG A 110 21.07 10.33 7.14
N ALA A 111 20.57 10.88 8.24
CA ALA A 111 21.28 11.87 9.05
C ALA A 111 22.45 11.28 9.87
N ALA A 112 22.41 9.97 10.18
CA ALA A 112 23.41 9.32 11.04
C ALA A 112 24.62 8.74 10.30
N GLY A 113 24.49 8.28 9.04
CA GLY A 113 25.54 7.49 8.37
C GLY A 113 25.79 7.77 6.88
N GLY A 114 25.09 8.72 6.26
CA GLY A 114 25.17 8.94 4.81
C GLY A 114 24.42 7.87 3.99
N PRO A 115 24.35 8.01 2.65
CA PRO A 115 23.56 7.12 1.80
C PRO A 115 24.25 5.76 1.61
N SER A 116 23.69 4.69 2.16
CA SER A 116 24.04 3.30 1.81
C SER A 116 23.10 2.75 0.73
N LEU A 117 23.61 1.91 -0.18
CA LEU A 117 22.80 1.29 -1.24
C LEU A 117 21.55 0.56 -0.70
N PRO A 118 21.62 -0.22 0.39
CA PRO A 118 20.43 -0.83 1.00
C PRO A 118 19.39 0.20 1.47
N LEU A 119 19.83 1.33 2.04
CA LEU A 119 18.93 2.39 2.48
C LEU A 119 18.23 3.07 1.29
N VAL A 120 18.93 3.26 0.17
CA VAL A 120 18.36 3.80 -1.08
C VAL A 120 17.36 2.81 -1.69
N LEU A 121 17.67 1.52 -1.71
CA LEU A 121 16.76 0.49 -2.22
C LEU A 121 15.51 0.35 -1.35
N LEU A 122 15.64 0.40 -0.02
CA LEU A 122 14.51 0.43 0.91
C LEU A 122 13.65 1.69 0.71
N GLN A 123 14.27 2.86 0.51
CA GLN A 123 13.54 4.09 0.14
C GLN A 123 12.73 3.91 -1.14
N GLY A 124 13.33 3.35 -2.18
CA GLY A 124 12.66 3.02 -3.44
C GLY A 124 11.48 2.08 -3.23
N CYS A 125 11.65 1.03 -2.43
CA CYS A 125 10.58 0.09 -2.07
C CYS A 125 9.42 0.78 -1.35
N GLY A 126 9.70 1.67 -0.40
CA GLY A 126 8.67 2.42 0.32
C GLY A 126 7.92 3.42 -0.56
N ALA A 127 8.63 4.08 -1.50
CA ALA A 127 8.02 5.01 -2.44
C ALA A 127 7.12 4.29 -3.46
N GLU A 128 7.54 3.14 -3.97
CA GLU A 128 6.72 2.32 -4.86
C GLU A 128 5.49 1.75 -4.14
N LEU A 129 5.63 1.33 -2.87
CA LEU A 129 4.49 0.91 -2.06
C LEU A 129 3.46 2.03 -1.89
N LEU A 130 3.94 3.25 -1.59
CA LEU A 130 3.10 4.44 -1.46
C LEU A 130 2.37 4.79 -2.75
N LYS A 131 3.08 4.76 -3.88
CA LYS A 131 2.48 5.04 -5.18
C LYS A 131 1.40 4.02 -5.54
N ALA A 132 1.69 2.74 -5.33
CA ALA A 132 0.73 1.65 -5.59
C ALA A 132 -0.51 1.78 -4.70
N HIS A 133 -0.34 2.07 -3.42
CA HIS A 133 -1.43 2.31 -2.47
C HIS A 133 -2.33 3.47 -2.91
N THR A 134 -1.70 4.60 -3.24
CA THR A 134 -2.41 5.84 -3.59
C THR A 134 -3.30 5.60 -4.80
N CYS A 135 -2.76 4.95 -5.83
CA CYS A 135 -3.53 4.60 -7.03
C CYS A 135 -4.71 3.67 -6.72
N PHE A 136 -4.51 2.65 -5.86
CA PHE A 136 -5.58 1.73 -5.48
C PHE A 136 -6.70 2.43 -4.69
N VAL A 137 -6.33 3.24 -3.69
CA VAL A 137 -7.28 4.00 -2.87
C VAL A 137 -8.05 5.03 -3.69
N GLU A 138 -7.39 5.77 -4.59
CA GLU A 138 -8.03 6.76 -5.46
C GLU A 138 -9.10 6.13 -6.36
N VAL A 139 -8.86 4.93 -6.87
CA VAL A 139 -9.82 4.20 -7.71
C VAL A 139 -11.07 3.80 -6.92
N ILE A 140 -10.89 3.33 -5.68
CA ILE A 140 -12.02 2.97 -4.81
C ILE A 140 -12.74 4.22 -4.29
N GLU A 141 -12.02 5.31 -4.04
CA GLU A 141 -12.59 6.59 -3.65
C GLU A 141 -13.45 7.20 -4.77
N ALA A 142 -12.98 7.16 -6.02
CA ALA A 142 -13.78 7.57 -7.17
C ALA A 142 -15.08 6.75 -7.28
N TYR A 143 -15.02 5.44 -7.03
CA TYR A 143 -16.20 4.59 -7.00
C TYR A 143 -17.17 4.95 -5.87
N VAL A 144 -16.66 5.23 -4.67
CA VAL A 144 -17.51 5.71 -3.55
C VAL A 144 -18.17 7.04 -3.89
N GLN A 145 -17.45 7.98 -4.51
CA GLN A 145 -18.02 9.26 -4.94
C GLN A 145 -19.09 9.10 -6.03
N GLU A 146 -18.91 8.16 -6.96
CA GLU A 146 -19.95 7.78 -7.94
C GLU A 146 -21.21 7.21 -7.26
N ILE A 147 -21.04 6.38 -6.23
CA ILE A 147 -22.14 5.86 -5.42
C ILE A 147 -22.89 7.02 -4.74
N GLU A 148 -22.17 7.89 -4.02
CA GLU A 148 -22.77 8.98 -3.24
C GLU A 148 -23.46 10.03 -4.12
N SER A 149 -22.90 10.32 -5.29
CA SER A 149 -23.51 11.22 -6.27
C SER A 149 -24.76 10.62 -6.93
N SER A 150 -24.78 9.31 -7.18
CA SER A 150 -25.94 8.60 -7.72
C SER A 150 -27.10 8.49 -6.72
N SER A 151 -26.79 8.39 -5.43
CA SER A 151 -27.80 8.36 -4.35
C SER A 151 -28.43 9.73 -4.05
N ASN A 152 -27.81 10.83 -4.49
CA ASN A 152 -28.26 12.20 -4.28
C ASN A 152 -29.02 12.81 -5.47
N ASP A 153 -29.31 12.03 -6.52
CA ASP A 153 -30.08 12.49 -7.69
C ASP A 153 -31.58 12.14 -7.53
N PRO A 154 -32.45 13.09 -7.15
CA PRO A 154 -33.86 12.81 -6.87
C PRO A 154 -34.70 12.60 -8.14
N MET A 155 -34.11 12.66 -9.34
CA MET A 155 -34.87 12.61 -10.61
C MET A 155 -34.93 11.23 -11.29
N LYS A 156 -34.37 10.15 -10.73
CA LYS A 156 -34.44 8.80 -11.34
C LYS A 156 -35.60 7.91 -10.89
N HIS A 157 -36.52 8.44 -10.08
CA HIS A 157 -37.79 7.79 -9.74
C HIS A 157 -38.98 8.54 -10.35
N PHE A 158 -39.01 8.68 -11.67
CA PHE A 158 -40.23 8.99 -12.42
C PHE A 158 -40.25 8.21 -13.73
#